data_AF-A0A2U2N2D9-F1
#
_entry.id   AF-A0A2U2N2D9-F1
#
_cell.length_a   1.000
_cell.length_b   1.000
_cell.length_c   1.000
_cell.angle_alpha   90.00
_cell.angle_beta   90.00
_cell.angle_gamma   90.00
#
_symmetry.space_group_name_H-M   'P 1'
#
loop_
_entity.id
_entity.type
_entity.pdbx_description
1 polymer ?
#
loop_
_entity_poly.entity_id
_entity_poly.type
_entity_poly.pdbx_seq_one_letter_code
_entity_poly.pdbx_strand_id
1 'polypeptide(L)'
;MQVLKQLLANDRIQKVWNNAQIPVFCLLPGGADTCARRVLLVRLPPDAGTRVWLRAGRVRNPQWQPDAGAWRLPVSWLDSVIEQSLEDLGAAYFIHMYKPEQRCTHSCQTARRLECECSCLGAYHRIAWKELQTYGTTEGFKVPLVELAFACRKLVHLASGDRMAVNL
;
A
#
# COMPACT_ATOMS: atom_id res chain seq x y z
N MET A 1 13.73 10.00 4.21
CA MET A 1 13.38 10.18 2.77
C MET A 1 14.34 9.49 1.81
N GLN A 2 15.53 9.05 2.23
CA GLN A 2 16.48 8.32 1.38
C GLN A 2 15.90 7.05 0.75
N VAL A 3 15.20 6.22 1.53
CA VAL A 3 14.59 4.96 1.02
C VAL A 3 13.57 5.24 -0.10
N LEU A 4 12.79 6.32 0.01
CA LEU A 4 11.86 6.71 -1.06
C LEU A 4 12.62 7.07 -2.34
N LYS A 5 13.73 7.83 -2.24
CA LYS A 5 14.55 8.16 -3.41
C LYS A 5 15.11 6.91 -4.09
N GLN A 6 15.59 5.94 -3.31
CA GLN A 6 16.07 4.65 -3.83
C GLN A 6 14.94 3.85 -4.51
N LEU A 7 13.74 3.84 -3.91
CA LEU A 7 12.57 3.21 -4.53
C LEU A 7 12.17 3.87 -5.85
N LEU A 8 12.15 5.20 -5.90
CA LEU A 8 11.79 5.97 -7.09
C LEU A 8 12.85 5.93 -8.20
N ALA A 9 14.06 5.43 -7.92
CA ALA A 9 15.04 5.12 -8.95
C ALA A 9 14.67 3.90 -9.80
N ASN A 10 13.69 3.10 -9.37
CA ASN A 10 13.12 2.03 -10.18
C ASN A 10 12.00 2.58 -11.08
N ASP A 11 12.16 2.46 -12.41
CA ASP A 11 11.21 3.01 -13.39
C ASP A 11 9.76 2.56 -13.19
N ARG A 12 9.53 1.32 -12.75
CA ARG A 12 8.16 0.81 -12.52
C ARG A 12 7.54 1.50 -11.31
N ILE A 13 8.29 1.66 -10.23
CA ILE A 13 7.83 2.37 -9.03
C ILE A 13 7.66 3.85 -9.34
N GLN A 14 8.56 4.46 -10.12
CA GLN A 14 8.43 5.85 -10.53
C GLN A 14 7.16 6.09 -11.36
N LYS A 15 6.84 5.18 -12.29
CA LYS A 15 5.60 5.21 -13.07
C LYS A 15 4.36 5.06 -12.18
N VAL A 16 4.37 4.13 -11.23
CA VAL A 16 3.28 3.96 -10.26
C VAL A 16 3.13 5.22 -9.41
N TRP A 17 4.23 5.75 -8.87
CA TRP A 17 4.23 6.95 -8.02
C TRP A 17 3.67 8.17 -8.76
N ASN A 18 4.02 8.34 -10.02
CA ASN A 18 3.54 9.45 -10.83
C ASN A 18 2.17 9.20 -11.49
N ASN A 19 1.47 8.12 -11.13
CA ASN A 19 0.14 7.85 -11.64
C ASN A 19 -0.84 8.97 -11.24
N ALA A 20 -1.51 9.54 -12.23
CA ALA A 20 -2.41 10.68 -12.05
C ALA A 20 -3.86 10.29 -11.78
N GLN A 21 -4.19 8.99 -11.72
CA GLN A 21 -5.56 8.47 -11.60
C GLN A 21 -5.76 7.62 -10.34
N ILE A 22 -4.75 6.85 -9.95
CA ILE A 22 -4.85 5.89 -8.84
C ILE A 22 -4.00 6.40 -7.66
N PRO A 23 -4.57 6.49 -6.45
CA PRO A 23 -3.80 6.87 -5.26
C PRO A 23 -2.72 5.84 -4.95
N VAL A 24 -1.58 6.34 -4.46
CA VAL A 24 -0.41 5.52 -4.13
C VAL A 24 -0.10 5.63 -2.64
N PHE A 25 -0.16 4.49 -1.97
CA PHE A 25 0.21 4.31 -0.58
C PHE A 25 1.60 3.70 -0.51
N CYS A 26 2.54 4.39 0.14
CA CYS A 26 3.89 3.87 0.34
C CYS A 26 4.23 3.84 1.83
N LEU A 27 4.42 2.62 2.34
CA LEU A 27 4.76 2.36 3.72
C LEU A 27 6.26 2.07 3.82
N LEU A 28 7.00 3.08 4.25
CA LEU A 28 8.44 3.03 4.41
C LEU A 28 8.80 2.44 5.79
N PRO A 29 9.89 1.65 5.88
CA PRO A 29 10.37 1.14 7.15
C PRO A 29 10.84 2.26 8.07
N GLY A 30 10.86 1.94 9.37
CA GLY A 30 11.69 2.68 10.32
C GLY A 30 13.17 2.37 10.10
N GLY A 31 14.07 3.16 10.66
CA GLY A 31 15.50 2.81 10.66
C GLY A 31 15.75 1.70 11.68
N ALA A 32 16.58 0.72 11.34
CA ALA A 32 16.97 -0.36 12.27
C ALA A 32 17.71 0.19 13.51
N ASP A 33 18.49 1.27 13.32
CA ASP A 33 19.42 1.81 14.32
C ASP A 33 18.96 3.17 14.88
N THR A 34 17.76 3.61 14.49
CA THR A 34 17.19 4.89 14.95
C THR A 34 15.80 4.61 15.51
N CYS A 35 15.36 5.34 16.55
CA CYS A 35 13.96 5.30 16.99
C CYS A 35 12.95 5.81 15.94
N ALA A 36 13.36 5.93 14.67
CA ALA A 36 12.53 6.36 13.56
C ALA A 36 11.40 5.37 13.34
N ARG A 37 10.19 5.85 13.58
CA ARG A 37 8.96 5.11 13.31
C ARG A 37 8.76 4.98 11.79
N ARG A 38 8.07 3.90 11.41
CA ARG A 38 7.55 3.68 10.05
C ARG A 38 6.82 4.92 9.55
N VAL A 39 6.89 5.17 8.24
CA VAL A 39 6.27 6.35 7.61
C VAL A 39 5.29 5.91 6.54
N LEU A 40 4.05 6.36 6.66
CA LEU A 40 3.03 6.21 5.62
C LEU A 40 2.99 7.49 4.79
N LEU A 41 3.33 7.37 3.52
CA LEU A 41 3.13 8.40 2.50
C LEU A 41 1.95 8.04 1.61
N VAL A 42 1.12 9.03 1.30
CA VAL A 42 -0.04 8.88 0.44
C VAL A 42 0.01 9.97 -0.62
N ARG A 43 0.17 9.56 -1.87
CA ARG A 43 0.05 10.43 -3.02
C ARG A 43 -1.33 10.25 -3.62
N LEU A 44 -2.07 11.35 -3.70
CA LEU A 44 -3.40 11.35 -4.29
C LEU A 44 -3.33 11.88 -5.73
N PRO A 45 -4.22 11.39 -6.61
CA PRO A 45 -4.52 12.06 -7.87
C PRO A 45 -4.86 13.54 -7.62
N PRO A 46 -4.50 14.46 -8.53
CA PRO A 46 -4.74 15.90 -8.36
C PRO A 46 -6.19 16.24 -7.99
N ASP A 47 -7.16 15.50 -8.57
CA ASP A 47 -8.59 15.78 -8.42
C ASP A 47 -9.29 14.87 -7.40
N ALA A 48 -8.62 13.82 -6.90
CA ALA A 48 -9.27 12.75 -6.13
C ALA A 48 -9.29 12.96 -4.61
N GLY A 49 -8.67 14.01 -4.09
CA GLY A 49 -8.81 14.25 -2.66
C GLY A 49 -8.03 15.42 -2.11
N THR A 50 -8.67 16.10 -1.16
CA THR A 50 -8.08 17.18 -0.38
C THR A 50 -7.58 16.65 0.96
N ARG A 51 -6.86 17.50 1.70
CA ARG A 51 -6.53 17.25 3.11
C ARG A 51 -7.76 16.86 3.95
N VAL A 52 -8.93 17.40 3.63
CA VAL A 52 -10.19 17.13 4.36
C VAL A 52 -10.61 15.68 4.16
N TRP A 53 -10.55 15.20 2.91
CA TRP A 53 -10.87 13.81 2.56
C TRP A 53 -9.95 12.81 3.28
N LEU A 54 -8.64 13.06 3.27
CA LEU A 54 -7.66 12.22 4.00
C LEU A 54 -7.89 12.22 5.51
N ARG A 55 -8.30 13.35 6.07
CA ARG A 55 -8.54 13.48 7.51
C ARG A 55 -9.80 12.71 7.91
N ALA A 56 -10.87 12.78 7.13
CA ALA A 56 -12.18 12.16 7.40
C ALA A 56 -12.61 12.31 8.88
N GLY A 57 -12.57 13.53 9.41
CA GLY A 57 -12.96 13.84 10.80
C GLY A 57 -11.99 13.39 11.90
N ARG A 58 -10.88 12.70 11.57
CA ARG A 58 -9.90 12.23 12.56
C ARG A 58 -9.17 13.41 13.24
N VAL A 59 -8.73 13.20 14.49
CA VAL A 59 -8.10 14.25 15.32
C VAL A 59 -6.76 14.71 14.74
N ARG A 60 -5.89 13.77 14.35
CA ARG A 60 -4.57 14.08 13.78
C ARG A 60 -4.70 14.65 12.38
N ASN A 61 -3.76 15.51 11.99
CA ASN A 61 -3.76 16.14 10.67
C ASN A 61 -2.78 15.45 9.71
N PRO A 62 -3.18 15.20 8.44
CA PRO A 62 -2.24 14.91 7.36
C PRO A 62 -1.20 16.03 7.22
N GLN A 63 0.06 15.65 6.98
CA GLN A 63 1.16 16.59 6.79
C GLN A 63 1.68 16.52 5.36
N TRP A 64 1.57 17.60 4.60
CA TRP A 64 2.16 17.63 3.26
C TRP A 64 3.69 17.51 3.33
N GLN A 65 4.28 16.70 2.45
CA GLN A 65 5.72 16.51 2.31
C GLN A 65 6.14 16.97 0.90
N PRO A 66 6.62 18.21 0.74
CA PRO A 66 6.97 18.78 -0.57
C PRO A 66 7.99 17.92 -1.33
N ASP A 67 9.03 17.44 -0.64
CA ASP A 67 10.09 16.61 -1.23
C ASP A 67 9.60 15.28 -1.82
N ALA A 68 8.45 14.78 -1.34
CA ALA A 68 7.82 13.56 -1.83
C ALA A 68 6.64 13.84 -2.78
N GLY A 69 6.15 15.09 -2.82
CA GLY A 69 4.87 15.42 -3.47
C GLY A 69 3.73 14.54 -2.95
N ALA A 70 3.67 14.32 -1.64
CA ALA A 70 2.74 13.38 -1.01
C ALA A 70 2.36 13.82 0.42
N TRP A 71 1.27 13.26 0.94
CA TRP A 71 0.83 13.43 2.32
C TRP A 71 1.46 12.38 3.24
N ARG A 72 2.04 12.82 4.35
CA ARG A 72 2.41 11.95 5.46
C ARG A 72 1.24 11.76 6.41
N LEU A 73 0.91 10.50 6.70
CA LEU A 73 -0.15 10.10 7.62
C LEU A 73 0.38 9.27 8.78
N PRO A 74 -0.36 9.15 9.90
CA PRO A 74 -0.10 8.11 10.88
C PRO A 74 -0.21 6.71 10.26
N VAL A 75 0.74 5.82 10.54
CA VAL A 75 0.72 4.44 10.01
C VAL A 75 -0.53 3.66 10.44
N SER A 76 -1.09 3.99 11.61
CA SER A 76 -2.34 3.41 12.10
C SER A 76 -3.56 3.73 11.23
N TRP A 77 -3.45 4.63 10.25
CA TRP A 77 -4.53 4.97 9.33
C TRP A 77 -4.51 4.12 8.06
N LEU A 78 -3.43 3.35 7.82
CA LEU A 78 -3.17 2.63 6.57
C LEU A 78 -4.41 1.89 6.06
N ASP A 79 -4.92 0.95 6.85
CA ASP A 79 -6.03 0.09 6.44
C ASP A 79 -7.27 0.94 6.11
N SER A 80 -7.67 1.83 7.03
CA SER A 80 -8.88 2.66 6.86
C SER A 80 -8.82 3.64 5.68
N VAL A 81 -7.64 4.17 5.33
CA VAL A 81 -7.53 5.13 4.21
C VAL A 81 -7.42 4.40 2.88
N ILE A 82 -6.83 3.20 2.85
CA ILE A 82 -6.89 2.35 1.66
C ILE A 82 -8.32 1.89 1.43
N GLU A 83 -9.04 1.42 2.45
CA GLU A 83 -10.46 1.04 2.35
C GLU A 83 -11.28 2.21 1.81
N GLN A 84 -11.17 3.40 2.41
CA GLN A 84 -11.82 4.62 1.93
C GLN A 84 -11.46 4.95 0.46
N SER A 85 -10.20 4.73 0.05
CA SER A 85 -9.79 4.94 -1.35
C SER A 85 -10.41 3.93 -2.30
N LEU A 86 -10.56 2.69 -1.87
CA LEU A 86 -11.15 1.64 -2.70
C LEU A 86 -12.66 1.83 -2.83
N GLU A 87 -13.32 2.32 -1.79
CA GLU A 87 -14.74 2.70 -1.81
C GLU A 87 -14.99 3.90 -2.74
N ASP A 88 -14.21 4.98 -2.57
CA ASP A 88 -14.45 6.24 -3.28
C ASP A 88 -13.86 6.26 -4.70
N LEU A 89 -12.72 5.58 -4.91
CA LEU A 89 -11.91 5.68 -6.14
C LEU A 89 -11.74 4.33 -6.87
N GLY A 90 -12.21 3.22 -6.29
CA GLY A 90 -12.23 1.89 -6.91
C GLY A 90 -10.89 1.16 -6.98
N ALA A 91 -9.76 1.86 -6.81
CA ALA A 91 -8.42 1.27 -6.86
C ALA A 91 -7.40 2.03 -5.99
N ALA A 92 -6.36 1.33 -5.56
CA ALA A 92 -5.21 1.89 -4.86
C ALA A 92 -3.94 1.10 -5.14
N TYR A 93 -2.81 1.78 -5.35
CA TYR A 93 -1.50 1.14 -5.32
C TYR A 93 -0.97 1.11 -3.89
N PHE A 94 -0.45 -0.04 -3.45
CA PHE A 94 0.17 -0.20 -2.14
C PHE A 94 1.59 -0.75 -2.26
N ILE A 95 2.56 0.11 -1.91
CA ILE A 95 4.00 -0.15 -1.87
C ILE A 95 4.41 -0.37 -0.41
N HIS A 96 4.97 -1.53 -0.11
CA HIS A 96 5.38 -1.91 1.24
C HIS A 96 6.49 -2.95 1.20
N MET A 97 7.14 -3.20 2.33
CA MET A 97 8.19 -4.22 2.38
C MET A 97 7.60 -5.63 2.36
N TYR A 98 8.33 -6.55 1.76
CA TYR A 98 8.11 -7.98 1.90
C TYR A 98 9.43 -8.68 2.23
N LYS A 99 9.35 -9.90 2.73
CA LYS A 99 10.49 -10.76 3.03
C LYS A 99 10.53 -11.88 2.00
N PRO A 100 11.56 -11.96 1.14
CA PRO A 100 11.62 -12.95 0.06
C PRO A 100 11.50 -14.41 0.54
N GLU A 101 12.04 -14.71 1.71
CA GLU A 101 12.02 -16.07 2.28
C GLU A 101 10.75 -16.38 3.09
N GLN A 102 9.97 -15.37 3.46
CA GLN A 102 8.81 -15.57 4.33
C GLN A 102 7.65 -16.20 3.54
N ARG A 103 7.40 -17.49 3.81
CA ARG A 103 6.23 -18.20 3.29
C ARG A 103 4.96 -17.74 4.00
N CYS A 104 3.84 -17.80 3.28
CA CYS A 104 2.53 -17.46 3.83
C CYS A 104 2.13 -18.48 4.91
N THR A 105 1.78 -18.00 6.10
CA THR A 105 1.33 -18.82 7.24
C THR A 105 -0.19 -18.72 7.41
N HIS A 106 -0.78 -19.61 8.19
CA HIS A 106 -2.20 -19.53 8.54
C HIS A 106 -2.58 -18.18 9.20
N SER A 107 -1.71 -17.64 10.07
CA SER A 107 -1.91 -16.32 10.68
C SER A 107 -1.94 -15.19 9.66
N CYS A 108 -1.17 -15.31 8.58
CA CYS A 108 -1.18 -14.38 7.45
C CYS A 108 -2.47 -14.54 6.62
N GLN A 109 -2.89 -15.78 6.33
CA GLN A 109 -4.13 -16.06 5.57
C GLN A 109 -5.39 -15.50 6.25
N THR A 110 -5.40 -15.49 7.58
CA THR A 110 -6.52 -15.06 8.42
C THR A 110 -6.37 -13.64 8.98
N ALA A 111 -5.29 -12.93 8.63
CA ALA A 111 -5.02 -11.59 9.14
C ALA A 111 -6.05 -10.57 8.64
N ARG A 112 -6.45 -9.63 9.52
CA ARG A 112 -7.38 -8.54 9.15
C ARG A 112 -6.69 -7.32 8.52
N ARG A 113 -5.41 -7.11 8.80
CA ARG A 113 -4.60 -6.00 8.24
C ARG A 113 -4.39 -6.16 6.74
N LEU A 114 -4.28 -5.07 5.98
CA LEU A 114 -4.02 -5.15 4.53
C LEU A 114 -2.56 -5.48 4.20
N GLU A 115 -1.65 -5.23 5.13
CA GLU A 115 -0.22 -5.46 4.96
C GLU A 115 0.15 -6.96 4.96
N CYS A 116 0.84 -7.41 3.89
CA CYS A 116 1.41 -8.77 3.79
C CYS A 116 2.90 -8.77 3.47
N GLU A 117 3.74 -9.05 4.46
CA GLU A 117 5.20 -9.14 4.26
C GLU A 117 5.64 -10.46 3.60
N CYS A 118 4.68 -11.29 3.19
CA CYS A 118 4.89 -12.60 2.62
C CYS A 118 5.42 -12.57 1.18
N SER A 119 6.16 -13.61 0.79
CA SER A 119 6.66 -13.76 -0.58
C SER A 119 5.56 -14.03 -1.62
N CYS A 120 4.35 -14.43 -1.19
CA CYS A 120 3.17 -14.60 -2.04
C CYS A 120 2.50 -13.28 -2.44
N LEU A 121 3.01 -12.14 -1.96
CA LEU A 121 2.51 -10.80 -2.29
C LEU A 121 1.01 -10.63 -2.04
N GLY A 122 0.49 -11.35 -1.04
CA GLY A 122 -0.92 -11.32 -0.68
C GLY A 122 -1.84 -12.19 -1.51
N ALA A 123 -1.34 -13.02 -2.44
CA ALA A 123 -2.16 -13.98 -3.18
C ALA A 123 -2.96 -14.93 -2.27
N TYR A 124 -2.44 -15.22 -1.07
CA TYR A 124 -3.10 -16.03 -0.05
C TYR A 124 -3.46 -15.24 1.21
N HIS A 125 -3.14 -13.94 1.27
CA HIS A 125 -3.43 -13.08 2.41
C HIS A 125 -4.82 -12.52 2.27
N ARG A 126 -5.78 -13.08 3.02
CA ARG A 126 -7.18 -12.65 3.12
C ARG A 126 -7.76 -11.94 1.88
N ILE A 127 -7.67 -12.61 0.74
CA ILE A 127 -8.50 -12.40 -0.46
C ILE A 127 -9.24 -13.71 -0.82
N ALA A 128 -9.19 -14.72 0.07
CA ALA A 128 -10.02 -15.90 -0.02
C ALA A 128 -10.60 -16.16 1.38
N TRP A 129 -11.91 -16.41 1.45
CA TRP A 129 -12.67 -16.88 2.62
C TRP A 129 -13.47 -15.81 3.42
N LYS A 130 -14.58 -15.46 2.77
CA LYS A 130 -15.99 -15.54 3.20
C LYS A 130 -16.70 -14.41 3.95
N GLU A 131 -16.05 -13.41 4.54
CA GLU A 131 -16.82 -12.35 5.24
C GLU A 131 -16.35 -10.90 5.00
N LEU A 132 -15.27 -10.68 4.24
CA LEU A 132 -14.84 -9.35 3.76
C LEU A 132 -14.35 -9.42 2.30
N GLN A 133 -15.19 -9.95 1.40
CA GLN A 133 -14.89 -10.13 -0.03
C GLN A 133 -14.92 -8.82 -0.85
N THR A 134 -14.40 -7.71 -0.34
CA THR A 134 -14.54 -6.42 -1.03
C THR A 134 -13.33 -6.08 -1.90
N TYR A 135 -12.12 -6.58 -1.58
CA TYR A 135 -10.89 -6.11 -2.24
C TYR A 135 -9.97 -7.24 -2.70
N GLY A 136 -9.26 -7.03 -3.81
CA GLY A 136 -8.36 -8.01 -4.44
C GLY A 136 -7.09 -7.37 -5.01
N THR A 137 -6.03 -8.18 -5.20
CA THR A 137 -4.81 -7.74 -5.89
C THR A 137 -4.90 -8.14 -7.36
N THR A 138 -4.93 -7.16 -8.26
CA THR A 138 -5.02 -7.38 -9.71
C THR A 138 -3.67 -7.61 -10.38
N GLU A 139 -2.66 -6.90 -9.88
CA GLU A 139 -1.28 -6.99 -10.34
C GLU A 139 -0.34 -6.71 -9.17
N GLY A 140 0.85 -7.30 -9.21
CA GLY A 140 1.90 -6.99 -8.25
C GLY A 140 3.30 -7.31 -8.77
N PHE A 141 4.30 -6.61 -8.24
CA PHE A 141 5.70 -6.89 -8.57
C PHE A 141 6.65 -6.60 -7.42
N LYS A 142 7.83 -7.23 -7.48
CA LYS A 142 8.91 -7.15 -6.48
C LYS A 142 9.99 -6.18 -6.94
N VAL A 143 10.52 -5.41 -6.00
CA VAL A 143 11.62 -4.46 -6.19
C VAL A 143 12.68 -4.73 -5.11
N PRO A 144 13.77 -5.45 -5.44
CA PRO A 144 14.88 -5.59 -4.52
C PRO A 144 15.69 -4.29 -4.48
N LEU A 145 16.00 -3.84 -3.28
CA LEU A 145 17.09 -2.94 -2.94
C LEU A 145 18.16 -3.75 -2.21
N VAL A 146 19.38 -3.22 -2.11
CA VAL A 146 20.55 -3.94 -1.56
C VAL A 146 20.27 -4.63 -0.21
N GLU A 147 19.45 -4.02 0.66
CA GLU A 147 19.12 -4.56 1.99
C GLU A 147 17.61 -4.70 2.27
N LEU A 148 16.75 -4.24 1.35
CA LEU A 148 15.30 -4.19 1.54
C LEU A 148 14.60 -4.72 0.31
N ALA A 149 13.49 -5.44 0.49
CA ALA A 149 12.67 -5.88 -0.64
C ALA A 149 11.27 -5.26 -0.53
N PHE A 150 10.81 -4.64 -1.61
CA PHE A 150 9.49 -4.01 -1.67
C PHE A 150 8.57 -4.71 -2.65
N ALA A 151 7.29 -4.74 -2.30
CA ALA A 151 6.20 -5.18 -3.14
C ALA A 151 5.35 -3.97 -3.49
N CYS A 152 4.99 -3.84 -4.76
CA CYS A 152 3.93 -2.95 -5.21
C CYS A 152 2.73 -3.80 -5.62
N ARG A 153 1.55 -3.52 -5.07
CA ARG A 153 0.29 -4.22 -5.37
C ARG A 153 -0.77 -3.22 -5.81
N LYS A 154 -1.52 -3.55 -6.86
CA LYS A 154 -2.74 -2.82 -7.21
C LYS A 154 -3.93 -3.49 -6.54
N LEU A 155 -4.49 -2.80 -5.56
CA LEU A 155 -5.71 -3.19 -4.88
C LEU A 155 -6.90 -2.61 -5.65
N VAL A 156 -7.96 -3.39 -5.81
CA VAL A 156 -9.22 -2.96 -6.44
C VAL A 156 -10.41 -3.48 -5.64
N HIS A 157 -11.57 -2.85 -5.81
CA HIS A 157 -12.83 -3.45 -5.39
C HIS A 157 -13.14 -4.67 -6.26
N LEU A 158 -13.42 -5.82 -5.65
CA LEU A 158 -13.93 -7.00 -6.34
C LEU A 158 -15.45 -6.91 -6.39
N ALA A 159 -16.05 -7.00 -7.57
CA ALA A 159 -17.48 -7.20 -7.66
C ALA A 159 -17.83 -8.55 -7.02
N SER A 160 -18.95 -8.62 -6.30
CA SER A 160 -19.44 -9.87 -5.71
C SER A 160 -19.58 -10.95 -6.79
N GLY A 161 -18.69 -11.95 -6.77
CA GLY A 161 -18.69 -13.08 -7.71
C GLY A 161 -17.41 -13.23 -8.56
N ASP A 162 -16.54 -12.23 -8.62
CA ASP A 162 -15.31 -12.32 -9.42
C ASP A 162 -14.22 -13.15 -8.74
N ARG A 163 -13.78 -14.22 -9.42
CA ARG A 163 -12.57 -14.98 -9.07
C ARG A 163 -11.36 -14.33 -9.74
N MET A 164 -10.48 -13.69 -8.98
CA MET A 164 -9.20 -13.21 -9.52
C MET A 164 -8.25 -14.39 -9.78
N ALA A 165 -7.85 -14.58 -11.04
CA ALA A 165 -6.64 -15.31 -11.37
C ALA A 165 -5.44 -14.39 -11.12
N VAL A 166 -4.74 -14.59 -10.00
CA VAL A 166 -3.49 -13.88 -9.72
C VAL A 166 -2.40 -14.54 -10.57
N ASN A 167 -2.01 -13.89 -11.67
CA ASN A 167 -0.80 -14.27 -12.40
C ASN A 167 0.42 -13.73 -11.63
N LEU A 168 1.08 -14.61 -10.88
CA LEU A 168 2.29 -14.33 -10.09
C LEU A 168 3.57 -14.33 -10.94
#